data_AF-A0A950WB71-F1
#
_entry.id   AF-A0A950WB71-F1
#
_cell.length_a   1.000
_cell.length_b   1.000
_cell.length_c   1.000
_cell.angle_alpha   90.00
_cell.angle_beta   90.00
_cell.angle_gamma   90.00
#
_symmetry.space_group_name_H-M   'P 1'
#
loop_
_entity.id
_entity.type
_entity.pdbx_description
1 polymer ?
#
loop_
_entity_poly.entity_id
_entity_poly.type
_entity_poly.pdbx_seq_one_letter_code
_entity_poly.pdbx_strand_id
1 'polypeptide(L)'
;VKPRLVVNTTAGAVDAAVDGLGFTCVRSYQAEPHVAAGRLQTALTEYEPPPAPIHIVHPEGRHLPAKVRLFLDHAASALRAKFGRD
;
A
#
# COMPACT_ATOMS: atom_id res chain seq x y z
N VAL A 1 -17.94 11.66 -10.02
CA VAL A 1 -16.73 12.43 -10.41
C VAL A 1 -16.20 11.88 -11.73
N LYS A 2 -15.81 12.71 -12.70
CA LYS A 2 -15.18 12.29 -13.96
C LYS A 2 -13.66 12.49 -13.84
N PRO A 3 -12.83 11.44 -14.00
CA PRO A 3 -11.37 11.57 -13.86
C PRO A 3 -10.75 12.33 -15.04
N ARG A 4 -9.67 13.08 -14.78
CA ARG A 4 -8.86 13.76 -15.82
C ARG A 4 -7.85 12.82 -16.49
N LEU A 5 -7.38 11.82 -15.75
CA LEU A 5 -6.43 10.81 -16.18
C LEU A 5 -6.88 9.46 -15.63
N VAL A 6 -6.77 8.41 -16.45
CA VAL A 6 -7.02 7.03 -16.03
C VAL A 6 -5.78 6.21 -16.37
N VAL A 7 -5.27 5.52 -15.37
CA VAL A 7 -4.11 4.63 -15.49
C VAL A 7 -4.45 3.27 -14.88
N ASN A 8 -3.72 2.23 -15.30
CA ASN A 8 -3.90 0.86 -14.82
C ASN A 8 -2.84 0.43 -13.78
N THR A 9 -1.98 1.36 -13.34
CA THR A 9 -0.97 1.11 -12.31
C THR A 9 -1.07 2.15 -11.22
N THR A 10 -0.78 1.75 -9.98
CA THR A 10 -0.76 2.72 -8.87
C THR A 10 0.43 3.66 -8.97
N ALA A 11 1.59 3.19 -9.43
CA ALA A 11 2.77 4.03 -9.62
C ALA A 11 2.47 5.21 -10.55
N GLY A 12 1.86 4.97 -11.73
CA GLY A 12 1.48 6.05 -12.64
C GLY A 12 0.47 7.03 -12.05
N ALA A 13 -0.40 6.59 -11.14
CA ALA A 13 -1.34 7.47 -10.46
C ALA A 13 -0.66 8.35 -9.41
N VAL A 14 0.37 7.82 -8.72
CA VAL A 14 1.20 8.58 -7.77
C VAL A 14 2.07 9.59 -8.52
N ASP A 15 2.75 9.17 -9.60
CA ASP A 15 3.60 10.04 -10.40
C ASP A 15 2.80 11.22 -10.98
N ALA A 16 1.60 10.95 -11.51
CA ALA A 16 0.71 12.02 -11.98
C ALA A 16 0.32 13.02 -10.88
N ALA A 17 0.12 12.57 -9.64
CA ALA A 17 -0.16 13.46 -8.52
C ALA A 17 1.08 14.28 -8.12
N VAL A 18 2.26 13.66 -8.12
CA VAL A 18 3.55 14.34 -7.87
C VAL A 18 3.81 15.42 -8.92
N ASP A 19 3.47 15.16 -10.17
CA ASP A 19 3.59 16.10 -11.29
C ASP A 19 2.46 17.17 -11.31
N GLY A 20 1.56 17.16 -10.32
CA GLY A 20 0.55 18.20 -10.14
C GLY A 20 -0.71 18.06 -11.01
N LEU A 21 -0.98 16.88 -11.59
CA LEU A 21 -2.18 16.68 -12.42
C LEU A 21 -3.48 16.66 -11.60
N GLY A 22 -3.39 16.43 -10.28
CA GLY A 22 -4.52 16.47 -9.36
C GLY A 22 -4.36 15.53 -8.16
N PHE A 23 -5.49 15.11 -7.60
CA PHE A 23 -5.54 14.16 -6.48
C PHE A 23 -5.56 12.71 -6.97
N THR A 24 -4.98 11.81 -6.18
CA THR A 24 -5.05 10.36 -6.36
C THR A 24 -5.43 9.69 -5.04
N CYS A 25 -6.09 8.54 -5.12
CA CYS A 25 -6.45 7.72 -3.94
C CYS A 25 -5.73 6.38 -4.06
N VAL A 26 -4.76 6.16 -3.17
CA VAL A 26 -3.86 5.00 -3.16
C VAL A 26 -3.68 4.50 -1.73
N ARG A 27 -3.08 3.33 -1.54
CA ARG A 27 -2.75 2.87 -0.18
C ARG A 27 -1.64 3.74 0.40
N SER A 28 -1.69 3.98 1.72
CA SER A 28 -0.73 4.83 2.44
C SER A 28 0.73 4.48 2.11
N TYR A 29 1.07 3.19 2.12
CA TYR A 29 2.42 2.70 1.82
C TYR A 29 2.94 3.03 0.41
N GLN A 30 2.05 3.35 -0.54
CA GLN A 30 2.43 3.71 -1.91
C GLN A 30 2.77 5.19 -2.03
N ALA A 31 2.13 6.05 -1.23
CA ALA A 31 2.37 7.48 -1.19
C ALA A 31 3.45 7.88 -0.17
N GLU A 32 3.69 7.04 0.85
CA GLU A 32 4.57 7.32 2.00
C GLU A 32 5.95 7.89 1.59
N PRO A 33 6.69 7.34 0.60
CA PRO A 33 8.00 7.89 0.23
C PRO A 33 7.94 9.33 -0.33
N HIS A 34 6.82 9.70 -0.96
CA HIS A 34 6.62 11.04 -1.53
C HIS A 34 6.06 12.00 -0.49
N VAL A 35 5.23 11.52 0.43
CA VAL A 35 4.74 12.32 1.57
C VAL A 35 5.90 12.63 2.52
N ALA A 36 6.71 11.63 2.88
CA ALA A 36 7.88 11.80 3.74
C ALA A 36 8.91 12.78 3.13
N ALA A 37 9.01 12.82 1.81
CA ALA A 37 9.87 13.75 1.08
C ALA A 37 9.24 15.12 0.80
N GLY A 38 8.01 15.38 1.27
CA GLY A 38 7.28 16.65 1.06
C GLY A 38 6.83 16.89 -0.39
N ARG A 39 6.91 15.87 -1.27
CA ARG A 39 6.45 15.95 -2.66
C ARG A 39 4.94 15.78 -2.77
N LEU A 40 4.33 15.07 -1.82
CA LEU A 40 2.88 14.90 -1.70
C LEU A 40 2.43 15.29 -0.29
N GLN A 41 1.14 15.61 -0.17
CA GLN A 41 0.46 15.83 1.10
C GLN A 41 -0.82 15.00 1.13
N THR A 42 -1.20 14.51 2.31
CA THR A 42 -2.50 13.86 2.51
C THR A 42 -3.60 14.91 2.50
N ALA A 43 -4.77 14.55 1.97
CA ALA A 43 -5.94 15.41 1.91
C ALA A 43 -7.19 14.60 2.27
N LEU A 44 -8.22 15.28 2.79
CA LEU A 44 -9.49 14.65 3.18
C LEU A 44 -9.32 13.53 4.23
N THR A 45 -8.36 13.67 5.16
CA THR A 45 -8.04 12.65 6.18
C THR A 45 -9.21 12.35 7.10
N GLU A 46 -10.13 13.29 7.29
CA GLU A 46 -11.39 13.09 8.05
C GLU A 46 -12.34 12.08 7.39
N TYR A 47 -12.15 11.79 6.10
CA TYR A 47 -12.97 10.88 5.30
C TYR A 47 -12.23 9.59 4.95
N GLU A 48 -11.07 9.33 5.57
CA GLU A 48 -10.29 8.14 5.28
C GLU A 48 -11.03 6.87 5.73
N PRO A 49 -11.11 5.82 4.89
CA PRO A 49 -11.68 4.56 5.32
C PRO A 49 -10.80 3.91 6.41
N PRO A 50 -11.36 2.98 7.22
CA PRO A 50 -10.57 2.23 8.17
C PRO A 50 -9.38 1.51 7.49
N PRO A 51 -8.25 1.32 8.21
CA PRO A 51 -7.09 0.60 7.69
C PRO A 51 -7.48 -0.76 7.10
N ALA A 52 -7.02 -1.04 5.88
CA ALA A 52 -7.26 -2.31 5.23
C ALA A 52 -6.21 -3.35 5.67
N PRO A 53 -6.62 -4.58 6.03
CA PRO A 53 -5.69 -5.61 6.47
C PRO A 53 -4.76 -6.04 5.34
N ILE A 54 -3.54 -6.43 5.71
CA ILE A 54 -2.58 -7.08 4.82
C ILE A 54 -2.66 -8.58 5.06
N HIS A 55 -2.89 -9.34 3.98
CA HIS A 55 -2.93 -10.80 4.02
C HIS A 55 -1.74 -11.39 3.30
N ILE A 56 -1.16 -12.45 3.87
CA ILE A 56 -0.25 -13.33 3.16
C ILE A 56 -1.07 -14.52 2.65
N VAL A 57 -1.08 -14.72 1.34
CA VAL A 57 -1.83 -15.81 0.69
C VAL A 57 -0.84 -16.81 0.12
N HIS A 58 -1.04 -18.09 0.45
CA HIS A 58 -0.27 -19.20 -0.09
C HIS A 58 -1.22 -20.35 -0.47
N PRO A 59 -0.83 -21.24 -1.40
CA PRO A 59 -1.62 -22.42 -1.72
C PRO A 59 -1.88 -23.28 -0.48
N GLU A 60 -3.08 -23.86 -0.41
CA GLU A 60 -3.40 -24.88 0.58
C GLU A 60 -2.67 -26.18 0.23
N GLY A 61 -1.98 -26.78 1.20
CA GLY A 61 -1.22 -28.00 0.95
C GLY A 61 -0.73 -28.65 2.23
N ARG A 62 -0.76 -29.99 2.26
CA ARG A 62 -0.42 -30.81 3.42
C ARG A 62 1.04 -30.68 3.89
N HIS A 63 1.93 -30.28 2.98
CA HIS A 63 3.37 -30.16 3.21
C HIS A 63 3.87 -28.82 2.69
N LEU A 64 3.71 -27.77 3.49
CA LEU A 64 4.38 -26.50 3.23
C LEU A 64 5.90 -26.70 3.42
N PRO A 65 6.73 -26.47 2.39
CA PRO A 65 8.17 -26.64 2.53
C PRO A 65 8.72 -25.76 3.66
N ALA A 66 9.68 -26.28 4.43
CA ALA A 66 10.22 -25.57 5.60
C ALA A 66 10.73 -24.14 5.26
N LYS A 67 11.33 -23.97 4.08
CA LYS A 67 11.78 -22.66 3.57
C LYS A 67 10.61 -21.67 3.39
N VAL A 68 9.46 -22.15 2.91
CA VAL A 68 8.27 -21.30 2.74
C VAL A 68 7.73 -20.91 4.10
N ARG A 69 7.59 -21.86 5.04
CA ARG A 69 7.14 -21.56 6.41
C ARG A 69 8.01 -20.50 7.07
N LEU A 70 9.33 -20.65 7.01
CA LEU A 70 10.28 -19.67 7.56
C LEU A 70 10.12 -18.28 6.92
N PHE A 71 9.89 -18.22 5.60
CA PHE A 71 9.59 -16.96 4.92
C PHE A 71 8.27 -16.36 5.39
N LEU A 72 7.20 -17.16 5.53
CA LEU A 72 5.91 -16.69 6.01
C LEU A 72 6.01 -16.12 7.44
N ASP A 73 6.71 -16.81 8.34
CA ASP A 73 6.92 -16.36 9.71
C ASP A 73 7.68 -15.02 9.74
N HIS A 74 8.75 -14.91 8.94
CA HIS A 74 9.52 -13.69 8.81
C HIS A 74 8.69 -12.54 8.22
N ALA A 75 8.00 -12.78 7.11
CA ALA A 75 7.15 -11.79 6.44
C ALA A 75 6.01 -11.32 7.35
N ALA A 76 5.36 -12.23 8.07
CA ALA A 76 4.29 -11.89 9.00
C ALA A 76 4.82 -11.02 10.15
N SER A 77 5.99 -11.32 10.70
CA SER A 77 6.64 -10.49 11.72
C SER A 77 6.98 -9.10 11.19
N ALA A 78 7.64 -9.03 10.02
CA ALA A 78 8.03 -7.77 9.40
C ALA A 78 6.83 -6.88 9.03
N LEU A 79 5.76 -7.47 8.47
CA LEU A 79 4.54 -6.75 8.11
C LEU A 79 3.81 -6.23 9.36
N ARG A 80 3.73 -7.01 10.44
CA ARG A 80 3.17 -6.52 11.71
C ARG A 80 4.00 -5.40 12.31
N ALA A 81 5.32 -5.48 12.25
CA ALA A 81 6.19 -4.40 12.74
C ALA A 81 6.01 -3.11 11.95
N LYS A 82 5.81 -3.22 10.62
CA LYS A 82 5.65 -2.07 9.72
C LYS A 82 4.23 -1.48 9.70
N PHE A 83 3.20 -2.31 9.80
CA PHE A 83 1.81 -1.94 9.55
C PHE A 83 0.83 -2.30 10.69
N GLY A 84 1.30 -2.96 11.75
CA GLY A 84 0.46 -3.32 12.91
C GLY A 84 0.36 -2.22 13.96
N ARG A 85 0.89 -1.02 13.67
CA ARG A 85 0.82 0.17 14.51
C ARG A 85 -0.06 1.21 13.82
N ASP A 86 -1.30 0.86 13.51
CA ASP A 86 -2.38 1.79 13.10
C ASP A 86 -3.73 1.18 13.50
#